data_AF-A0A2A4NEW8-F1
#
_entry.id   AF-A0A2A4NEW8-F1
#
_cell.length_a   1.000
_cell.length_b   1.000
_cell.length_c   1.000
_cell.angle_alpha   90.00
_cell.angle_beta   90.00
_cell.angle_gamma   90.00
#
_symmetry.space_group_name_H-M   'P 1'
#
loop_
_entity.id
_entity.type
_entity.pdbx_description
1 polymer ?
#
loop_
_entity_poly.entity_id
_entity_poly.type
_entity_poly.pdbx_seq_one_letter_code
_entity_poly.pdbx_strand_id
1 'polypeptide(L)'
;MGKFSLYDLLGLLLPGVIFMFFCNAISKLYGISYTFSGMLNWQVNIGISLCFALIIGAMLYTANFYLVKKSCYNWLLGMYKQLTVLYLKMEFLHQLMNETLNIKSNEWYGKNIFFNKADFDVLPKNQQKETEGLQDEFYDRMYYELEYHAKIEHAKTFQSFYFFFRQTALACIILLLLAIFLFALHFIPSLHLNKPDTCNSLWLGGLLLFILFVSARLAQWYRKQMVMKMYWAYFTHLKQI
;
A
#
# COMPACT_ATOMS: atom_id res chain seq x y z
N MET A 1 6.24 -18.35 13.62
CA MET A 1 5.16 -17.48 13.12
C MET A 1 5.05 -16.29 14.06
N GLY A 2 5.56 -15.13 13.66
CA GLY A 2 5.56 -13.93 14.48
C GLY A 2 4.13 -13.45 14.78
N LYS A 3 3.95 -12.91 16.00
CA LYS A 3 2.70 -12.30 16.46
C LYS A 3 2.17 -11.34 15.39
N PHE A 4 0.92 -11.51 14.97
CA PHE A 4 0.23 -10.57 14.09
C PHE A 4 0.36 -9.18 14.72
N SER A 5 1.08 -8.26 14.07
CA SER A 5 1.36 -6.97 14.72
C SER A 5 0.08 -6.15 14.79
N LEU A 6 -0.06 -5.35 15.84
CA LEU A 6 -1.16 -4.38 15.95
C LEU A 6 -1.21 -3.48 14.70
N TYR A 7 -0.04 -3.13 14.15
CA TYR A 7 0.07 -2.30 12.95
C TYR A 7 -0.50 -2.98 11.70
N ASP A 8 -0.33 -4.30 11.57
CA ASP A 8 -0.90 -5.06 10.45
C ASP A 8 -2.42 -5.14 10.56
N LEU A 9 -2.94 -5.32 11.78
CA LEU A 9 -4.38 -5.26 12.04
C LEU A 9 -4.95 -3.88 11.72
N LEU A 10 -4.31 -2.81 12.20
CA LEU A 10 -4.74 -1.43 11.93
C LEU A 10 -4.63 -1.08 10.46
N GLY A 11 -3.61 -1.60 9.77
CA GLY A 11 -3.40 -1.43 8.34
C GLY A 11 -4.51 -2.04 7.48
N LEU A 12 -5.27 -3.00 8.03
CA LEU A 12 -6.46 -3.59 7.40
C LEU A 12 -7.77 -2.95 7.90
N LEU A 13 -7.88 -2.74 9.22
CA LEU A 13 -9.09 -2.24 9.85
C LEU A 13 -9.41 -0.80 9.43
N LEU A 14 -8.44 0.11 9.51
CA LEU A 14 -8.67 1.54 9.32
C LEU A 14 -9.14 1.88 7.90
N PRO A 15 -8.56 1.33 6.80
CA PRO A 15 -9.09 1.56 5.46
C PRO A 15 -10.53 1.07 5.29
N GLY A 16 -10.88 -0.05 5.95
CA GLY A 16 -12.24 -0.55 6.00
C GLY A 16 -13.21 0.39 6.71
N VAL A 17 -12.82 0.91 7.88
CA VAL A 17 -13.63 1.90 8.63
C VAL A 17 -13.86 3.16 7.79
N ILE A 18 -12.80 3.68 7.16
CA ILE A 18 -12.88 4.85 6.27
C ILE A 18 -13.84 4.56 5.11
N PHE A 19 -13.71 3.39 4.47
CA PHE A 19 -14.59 3.01 3.36
C PHE A 19 -16.06 2.97 3.78
N MET A 20 -16.38 2.33 4.90
CA MET A 20 -17.77 2.27 5.38
C MET A 20 -18.32 3.64 5.75
N PHE A 21 -17.50 4.50 6.39
CA PHE A 21 -17.89 5.87 6.73
C PHE A 21 -18.32 6.64 5.46
N PHE A 22 -17.50 6.59 4.41
CA PHE A 22 -17.82 7.26 3.15
C PHE A 22 -18.96 6.60 2.38
N CYS A 23 -19.09 5.27 2.40
CA CYS A 23 -20.29 4.60 1.86
C CYS A 23 -21.58 5.09 2.52
N ASN A 24 -21.58 5.25 3.85
CA ASN A 24 -22.74 5.80 4.56
C ASN A 24 -23.01 7.27 4.17
N ALA A 25 -21.97 8.08 4.00
CA ALA A 25 -22.10 9.46 3.53
C ALA A 25 -22.69 9.53 2.11
N ILE A 26 -22.18 8.72 1.19
CA ILE A 26 -22.71 8.58 -0.18
C ILE A 26 -24.18 8.19 -0.14
N SER A 27 -24.54 7.16 0.62
CA SER A 27 -25.93 6.69 0.64
C SER A 27 -26.90 7.67 1.24
N LYS A 28 -26.49 8.44 2.26
CA LYS A 28 -27.29 9.58 2.75
C LYS A 28 -27.51 10.63 1.68
N LEU A 29 -26.50 10.94 0.87
CA LEU A 29 -26.63 11.92 -0.23
C LEU A 29 -27.62 11.45 -1.32
N TYR A 30 -27.62 10.15 -1.63
CA TYR A 30 -28.53 9.58 -2.65
C TYR A 30 -29.87 9.08 -2.08
N GLY A 31 -30.13 9.26 -0.78
CA GLY A 31 -31.36 8.81 -0.13
C GLY A 31 -31.50 7.27 -0.05
N ILE A 32 -30.40 6.54 -0.17
CA ILE A 32 -30.38 5.08 -0.08
C ILE A 32 -30.41 4.71 1.41
N SER A 33 -31.56 4.25 1.88
CA SER A 33 -31.69 3.73 3.24
C SER A 33 -30.96 2.39 3.37
N TYR A 34 -29.82 2.36 4.05
CA TYR A 34 -29.23 1.10 4.48
C TYR A 34 -30.02 0.53 5.66
N THR A 35 -30.59 -0.65 5.47
CA THR A 35 -31.22 -1.49 6.50
C THR A 35 -30.17 -2.17 7.41
N PHE A 36 -29.02 -1.54 7.67
CA PHE A 36 -27.99 -2.12 8.52
C PHE A 36 -28.06 -1.66 9.99
N SER A 37 -28.88 -0.65 10.28
CA SER A 37 -29.24 -0.28 11.64
C SER A 37 -30.40 -1.14 12.12
N GLY A 38 -30.14 -2.43 12.38
CA GLY A 38 -31.11 -3.30 13.06
C GLY A 38 -31.44 -2.77 14.45
N MET A 39 -32.62 -3.13 14.98
CA MET A 39 -33.10 -2.89 16.35
C MET A 39 -32.24 -3.60 17.44
N LEU A 40 -30.93 -3.70 17.25
CA LEU A 40 -29.97 -4.33 18.16
C LEU A 40 -29.29 -3.28 19.06
N ASN A 41 -28.80 -3.74 20.21
CA ASN A 41 -28.04 -2.93 21.17
C ASN A 41 -26.81 -2.28 20.50
N TRP A 42 -26.49 -1.03 20.86
CA TRP A 42 -25.41 -0.24 20.25
C TRP A 42 -24.05 -0.96 20.25
N GLN A 43 -23.76 -1.74 21.30
CA GLN A 43 -22.52 -2.54 21.43
C GLN A 43 -22.41 -3.59 20.33
N VAL A 44 -23.52 -4.26 20.02
CA VAL A 44 -23.59 -5.28 18.97
C VAL A 44 -23.41 -4.63 17.60
N ASN A 45 -24.00 -3.45 17.38
CA ASN A 45 -23.84 -2.70 16.14
C ASN A 45 -22.37 -2.28 15.90
N ILE A 46 -21.64 -1.91 16.96
CA ILE A 46 -20.20 -1.62 16.86
C ILE A 46 -19.41 -2.88 16.52
N GLY A 47 -19.65 -3.98 17.23
CA GLY A 47 -18.97 -5.25 16.95
C GLY A 47 -19.14 -5.67 15.50
N ILE A 48 -20.38 -5.63 15.00
CA ILE A 48 -20.69 -5.95 13.61
C ILE A 48 -20.02 -4.96 12.63
N SER A 49 -20.05 -3.66 12.92
CA SER A 49 -19.38 -2.63 12.10
C SER A 49 -17.87 -2.87 11.99
N LEU A 50 -17.22 -3.28 13.08
CA LEU A 50 -15.79 -3.60 13.07
C LEU A 50 -15.50 -4.87 12.26
N CYS A 51 -16.35 -5.89 12.35
CA CYS A 51 -16.24 -7.09 11.52
C CYS A 51 -16.35 -6.77 10.03
N PHE A 52 -17.35 -5.96 9.62
CA PHE A 52 -17.46 -5.53 8.23
C PHE A 52 -16.27 -4.68 7.78
N ALA A 53 -15.79 -3.77 8.62
CA ALA A 53 -14.60 -2.99 8.33
C ALA A 53 -13.38 -3.90 8.07
N LEU A 54 -13.17 -4.94 8.89
CA LEU A 54 -12.09 -5.91 8.67
C LEU A 54 -12.25 -6.68 7.36
N ILE A 55 -13.47 -7.16 7.05
CA ILE A 55 -13.74 -7.88 5.80
C ILE A 55 -13.45 -6.98 4.60
N ILE A 56 -13.96 -5.75 4.60
CA ILE A 56 -13.73 -4.77 3.53
C ILE A 56 -12.25 -4.44 3.41
N GLY A 57 -11.57 -4.20 4.54
CA GLY A 57 -10.12 -3.98 4.59
C GLY A 57 -9.32 -5.12 3.96
N ALA A 58 -9.63 -6.36 4.31
CA ALA A 58 -8.99 -7.55 3.74
C ALA A 58 -9.26 -7.69 2.23
N MET A 59 -10.48 -7.39 1.77
CA MET A 59 -10.82 -7.36 0.35
C MET A 59 -10.01 -6.29 -0.39
N LEU A 60 -9.93 -5.07 0.17
CA LEU A 60 -9.12 -3.97 -0.38
C LEU A 60 -7.64 -4.36 -0.46
N TYR A 61 -7.09 -4.97 0.60
CA TYR A 61 -5.72 -5.46 0.62
C TYR A 61 -5.45 -6.46 -0.50
N THR A 62 -6.31 -7.47 -0.64
CA THR A 62 -6.19 -8.53 -1.63
C THR A 62 -6.31 -8.00 -3.05
N ALA A 63 -7.34 -7.18 -3.31
CA ALA A 63 -7.55 -6.53 -4.60
C ALA A 63 -6.35 -5.65 -4.97
N ASN A 64 -5.84 -4.87 -4.01
CA ASN A 64 -4.69 -4.01 -4.26
C ASN A 64 -3.42 -4.81 -4.55
N PHE A 65 -3.21 -5.95 -3.89
CA PHE A 65 -2.06 -6.83 -4.14
C PHE A 65 -2.02 -7.31 -5.59
N TYR A 66 -3.19 -7.58 -6.18
CA TYR A 66 -3.30 -7.91 -7.59
C TYR A 66 -3.15 -6.68 -8.51
N LEU A 67 -3.84 -5.59 -8.19
CA LEU A 67 -3.88 -4.39 -9.04
C LEU A 67 -2.52 -3.66 -9.11
N VAL A 68 -1.74 -3.66 -8.04
CA VAL A 68 -0.45 -2.96 -8.01
C VAL A 68 0.57 -3.54 -9.00
N LYS A 69 0.38 -4.80 -9.41
CA LYS A 69 1.19 -5.46 -10.45
C LYS A 69 0.74 -5.11 -11.87
N LYS A 70 -0.44 -4.51 -12.05
CA LYS A 70 -0.96 -4.12 -13.37
C LYS A 70 -0.43 -2.74 -13.76
N SER A 71 0.07 -2.64 -15.00
CA SER A 71 0.71 -1.43 -15.52
C SER A 71 -0.18 -0.19 -15.41
N CYS A 72 -1.48 -0.28 -15.75
CA CYS A 72 -2.39 0.89 -15.73
C CYS A 72 -2.56 1.50 -14.33
N TYR A 73 -2.87 0.67 -13.32
CA TYR A 73 -3.07 1.14 -11.95
C TYR A 73 -1.79 1.72 -11.35
N ASN A 74 -0.66 1.03 -11.56
CA ASN A 74 0.61 1.50 -11.06
C ASN A 74 1.18 2.70 -11.83
N TRP A 75 0.83 2.86 -13.10
CA TRP A 75 1.19 4.04 -13.89
C TRP A 75 0.47 5.30 -13.38
N LEU A 76 -0.83 5.19 -13.07
CA LEU A 76 -1.63 6.30 -12.54
C LEU A 76 -1.17 6.77 -11.16
N LEU A 77 -0.87 5.84 -10.24
CA LEU A 77 -0.60 6.17 -8.85
C LEU A 77 0.85 6.02 -8.42
N GLY A 78 1.69 5.33 -9.18
CA GLY A 78 3.13 5.16 -8.92
C GLY A 78 3.48 4.48 -7.60
N MET A 79 2.54 3.78 -6.95
CA MET A 79 2.66 3.30 -5.57
C MET A 79 3.61 2.11 -5.42
N TYR A 80 3.81 1.34 -6.48
CA TYR A 80 4.80 0.26 -6.51
C TYR A 80 5.97 0.62 -7.42
N LYS A 81 7.17 0.45 -6.87
CA LYS A 81 8.41 0.47 -7.62
C LYS A 81 9.23 -0.74 -7.21
N GLN A 82 9.88 -1.32 -8.20
CA GLN A 82 10.80 -2.43 -8.02
C GLN A 82 11.96 -2.01 -7.11
N LEU A 83 12.51 -2.96 -6.36
CA LEU A 83 13.51 -2.69 -5.33
C LEU A 83 14.77 -2.07 -5.92
N THR A 84 15.25 -2.59 -7.05
CA THR A 84 16.39 -2.05 -7.79
C THR A 84 16.21 -0.59 -8.17
N VAL A 85 15.04 -0.23 -8.71
CA VAL A 85 14.74 1.16 -9.06
C VAL A 85 14.74 2.08 -7.84
N LEU A 86 14.33 1.57 -6.67
CA LEU A 86 14.37 2.33 -5.42
C LEU A 86 15.80 2.44 -4.89
N TYR A 87 16.55 1.34 -4.89
CA TYR A 87 17.93 1.29 -4.44
C TYR A 87 18.84 2.21 -5.27
N LEU A 88 18.72 2.16 -6.60
CA LEU A 88 19.51 3.02 -7.50
C LEU A 88 19.26 4.52 -7.29
N LYS A 89 18.12 4.91 -6.70
CA LYS A 89 17.81 6.31 -6.35
C LYS A 89 18.36 6.73 -4.99
N MET A 90 18.96 5.82 -4.24
CA MET A 90 19.54 6.08 -2.92
C MET A 90 21.06 6.18 -3.03
N GLU A 91 21.55 7.13 -3.84
CA GLU A 91 22.97 7.28 -4.20
C GLU A 91 23.90 7.33 -2.97
N PHE A 92 23.48 7.99 -1.89
CA PHE A 92 24.27 8.06 -0.65
C PHE A 92 24.47 6.70 0.04
N LEU A 93 23.57 5.73 -0.16
CA LEU A 93 23.71 4.38 0.39
C LEU A 93 24.76 3.58 -0.38
N HIS A 94 24.95 3.87 -1.68
CA HIS A 94 25.83 3.09 -2.54
C HIS A 94 27.28 3.10 -2.04
N GLN A 95 27.79 4.29 -1.72
CA GLN A 95 29.15 4.47 -1.21
C GLN A 95 29.38 3.79 0.15
N LEU A 96 28.32 3.66 0.96
CA LEU A 96 28.43 3.12 2.32
C LEU A 96 28.23 1.60 2.36
N MET A 97 27.40 1.05 1.48
CA MET A 97 26.83 -0.28 1.66
C MET A 97 27.14 -1.26 0.53
N ASN A 98 27.45 -0.79 -0.68
CA ASN A 98 27.60 -1.68 -1.84
C ASN A 98 28.62 -2.78 -1.58
N GLU A 99 29.77 -2.45 -0.99
CA GLU A 99 30.82 -3.43 -0.69
C GLU A 99 30.31 -4.52 0.26
N THR A 100 29.78 -4.13 1.43
CA THR A 100 29.27 -5.07 2.43
C THR A 100 28.10 -5.91 1.91
N LEU A 101 27.17 -5.30 1.17
CA LEU A 101 26.05 -6.02 0.58
C LEU A 101 26.50 -6.97 -0.55
N ASN A 102 27.50 -6.59 -1.34
CA ASN A 102 28.04 -7.44 -2.40
C ASN A 102 28.89 -8.61 -1.87
N ILE A 103 29.60 -8.45 -0.74
CA ILE A 103 30.24 -9.59 -0.07
C ILE A 103 29.17 -10.67 0.19
N LYS A 104 28.04 -10.25 0.78
CA LYS A 104 26.93 -11.17 1.07
C LYS A 104 26.22 -11.68 -0.18
N SER A 105 26.06 -10.84 -1.21
CA SER A 105 25.45 -11.29 -2.46
C SER A 105 26.33 -12.32 -3.17
N ASN A 106 27.65 -12.16 -3.09
CA ASN A 106 28.59 -13.10 -3.67
C ASN A 106 28.57 -14.45 -2.91
N GLU A 107 28.42 -14.44 -1.59
CA GLU A 107 28.17 -15.67 -0.82
C GLU A 107 26.90 -16.41 -1.27
N TRP A 108 25.82 -15.68 -1.54
CA TRP A 108 24.52 -16.29 -1.87
C TRP A 108 24.35 -16.67 -3.33
N TYR A 109 24.97 -15.92 -4.25
CA TYR A 109 24.70 -16.01 -5.69
C TYR A 109 25.96 -16.12 -6.54
N GLY A 110 27.15 -16.03 -5.94
CA GLY A 110 28.44 -16.06 -6.67
C GLY A 110 28.68 -14.82 -7.55
N LYS A 111 27.94 -13.72 -7.33
CA LYS A 111 28.12 -12.47 -8.06
C LYS A 111 27.65 -11.24 -7.30
N ASN A 112 28.17 -10.09 -7.74
CA ASN A 112 27.74 -8.78 -7.29
C ASN A 112 26.40 -8.42 -7.94
N ILE A 113 25.48 -7.90 -7.13
CA ILE A 113 24.15 -7.47 -7.61
C ILE A 113 23.86 -6.02 -7.23
N PHE A 114 24.66 -5.39 -6.36
CA PHE A 114 24.52 -4.01 -5.94
C PHE A 114 25.52 -3.13 -6.69
N PHE A 115 25.00 -2.18 -7.46
CA PHE A 115 25.79 -1.33 -8.34
C PHE A 115 25.42 0.13 -8.11
N ASN A 116 26.34 1.03 -8.45
CA ASN A 116 25.98 2.44 -8.65
C ASN A 116 25.10 2.55 -9.90
N LYS A 117 24.37 3.66 -10.01
CA LYS A 117 23.53 3.91 -11.19
C LYS A 117 24.29 3.89 -12.51
N ALA A 118 25.45 4.54 -12.57
CA ALA A 118 26.29 4.56 -13.76
C ALA A 118 26.71 3.15 -14.20
N ASP A 119 27.12 2.30 -13.24
CA ASP A 119 27.57 0.94 -13.51
C ASP A 119 26.41 0.04 -13.94
N PHE A 120 25.23 0.23 -13.33
CA PHE A 120 24.02 -0.51 -13.69
C PHE A 120 23.52 -0.18 -15.10
N ASP A 121 23.55 1.10 -15.49
CA ASP A 121 23.04 1.57 -16.78
C ASP A 121 23.89 1.06 -17.97
N VAL A 122 25.15 0.68 -17.74
CA VAL A 122 26.05 0.09 -18.75
C VAL A 122 25.78 -1.40 -18.99
N LEU A 123 25.13 -2.10 -18.04
CA LEU A 123 24.85 -3.52 -18.17
C LEU A 123 23.90 -3.82 -19.35
N PRO A 124 24.09 -4.95 -20.07
CA PRO A 124 23.11 -5.43 -21.02
C PRO A 124 21.72 -5.58 -20.39
N LYS A 125 20.65 -5.24 -21.13
CA LYS A 125 19.26 -5.33 -20.64
C LYS A 125 18.87 -6.68 -20.03
N ASN A 126 19.44 -7.77 -20.54
CA ASN A 126 19.20 -9.11 -20.00
C ASN A 126 19.80 -9.27 -18.60
N GLN A 127 21.02 -8.75 -18.39
CA GLN A 127 21.69 -8.77 -17.08
C GLN A 127 21.05 -7.79 -16.09
N GLN A 128 20.53 -6.65 -16.57
CA GLN A 128 19.74 -5.73 -15.73
C GLN A 128 18.51 -6.43 -15.16
N LYS A 129 17.72 -7.12 -16.01
CA LYS A 129 16.54 -7.88 -15.56
C LYS A 129 16.90 -9.01 -14.60
N GLU A 130 18.02 -9.70 -14.84
CA GLU A 130 18.49 -10.74 -13.94
C GLU A 130 18.88 -10.16 -12.57
N THR A 131 19.62 -9.05 -12.57
CA THR A 131 20.02 -8.33 -11.36
C THR A 131 18.80 -7.83 -10.59
N GLU A 132 17.78 -7.35 -11.30
CA GLU A 132 16.49 -6.95 -10.71
C GLU A 132 15.82 -8.10 -9.95
N GLY A 133 15.72 -9.28 -10.58
CA GLY A 133 15.17 -10.47 -9.94
C GLY A 133 15.97 -10.92 -8.72
N LEU A 134 17.30 -10.88 -8.80
CA LEU A 134 18.17 -11.27 -7.69
C LEU A 134 18.14 -10.27 -6.54
N GLN A 135 17.97 -8.98 -6.80
CA GLN A 135 17.79 -8.00 -5.73
C GLN A 135 16.43 -8.16 -5.03
N ASP A 136 15.37 -8.52 -5.77
CA ASP A 136 14.09 -8.85 -5.16
C ASP A 136 14.22 -10.09 -4.25
N GLU A 137 14.93 -11.14 -4.70
CA GLU A 137 15.20 -12.33 -3.88
C GLU A 137 16.10 -12.03 -2.66
N PHE A 138 17.16 -11.25 -2.86
CA PHE A 138 18.06 -10.83 -1.77
C PHE A 138 17.28 -10.09 -0.69
N TYR A 139 16.35 -9.22 -1.08
CA TYR A 139 15.51 -8.48 -0.16
C TYR A 139 14.63 -9.40 0.70
N ASP A 140 14.04 -10.44 0.09
CA ASP A 140 13.25 -11.43 0.81
C ASP A 140 14.12 -12.23 1.80
N ARG A 141 15.31 -12.66 1.40
CA ARG A 141 16.26 -13.35 2.30
C ARG A 141 16.69 -12.47 3.46
N MET A 142 17.08 -11.22 3.17
CA MET A 142 17.41 -10.20 4.16
C MET A 142 16.28 -10.00 5.17
N TYR A 143 15.03 -9.94 4.69
CA TYR A 143 13.87 -9.81 5.55
C TYR A 143 13.78 -10.97 6.56
N TYR A 144 13.92 -12.21 6.10
CA TYR A 144 13.83 -13.38 6.98
C TYR A 144 14.98 -13.46 7.99
N GLU A 145 16.20 -13.10 7.58
CA GLU A 145 17.36 -13.07 8.49
C GLU A 145 17.18 -12.01 9.58
N LEU A 146 16.77 -10.80 9.22
CA LEU A 146 16.47 -9.75 10.19
C LEU A 146 15.29 -10.11 11.11
N GLU A 147 14.29 -10.82 10.58
CA GLU A 147 13.17 -11.31 11.39
C GLU A 147 13.63 -12.37 12.39
N TYR A 148 14.47 -13.33 11.97
CA TYR A 148 15.04 -14.34 12.84
C TYR A 148 15.84 -13.72 14.00
N HIS A 149 16.56 -12.63 13.72
CA HIS A 149 17.34 -11.88 14.73
C HIS A 149 16.52 -10.79 15.46
N ALA A 150 15.21 -10.69 15.24
CA ALA A 150 14.32 -9.69 15.83
C ALA A 150 14.74 -8.21 15.61
N LYS A 151 15.48 -7.91 14.53
CA LYS A 151 15.97 -6.56 14.19
C LYS A 151 15.10 -5.81 13.17
N ILE A 152 13.86 -6.24 12.97
CA ILE A 152 13.00 -5.80 11.84
C ILE A 152 11.79 -4.93 12.22
N GLU A 153 11.55 -4.69 13.52
CA GLU A 153 10.31 -4.04 14.00
C GLU A 153 10.03 -2.69 13.34
N HIS A 154 11.05 -1.85 13.18
CA HIS A 154 10.91 -0.56 12.51
C HIS A 154 10.50 -0.74 11.05
N ALA A 155 11.16 -1.61 10.29
CA ALA A 155 10.86 -1.81 8.89
C ALA A 155 9.44 -2.38 8.67
N LYS A 156 8.99 -3.28 9.55
CA LYS A 156 7.61 -3.79 9.58
C LYS A 156 6.59 -2.67 9.81
N THR A 157 6.87 -1.75 10.73
CA THR A 157 5.98 -0.61 10.99
C THR A 157 5.79 0.25 9.72
N PHE A 158 6.88 0.56 9.00
CA PHE A 158 6.81 1.28 7.73
C PHE A 158 6.06 0.50 6.64
N GLN A 159 6.17 -0.83 6.64
CA GLN A 159 5.43 -1.71 5.74
C GLN A 159 3.92 -1.65 6.01
N SER A 160 3.49 -1.71 7.27
CA SER A 160 2.07 -1.60 7.63
C SER A 160 1.49 -0.23 7.23
N PHE A 161 2.23 0.86 7.44
CA PHE A 161 1.82 2.20 6.96
C PHE A 161 1.72 2.27 5.44
N TYR A 162 2.70 1.70 4.72
CA TYR A 162 2.63 1.62 3.26
C TYR A 162 1.33 0.92 2.82
N PHE A 163 0.99 -0.22 3.41
CA PHE A 163 -0.24 -0.94 3.08
C PHE A 163 -1.51 -0.16 3.45
N PHE A 164 -1.53 0.52 4.59
CA PHE A 164 -2.64 1.38 5.00
C PHE A 164 -2.96 2.44 3.93
N PHE A 165 -1.96 3.22 3.52
CA PHE A 165 -2.16 4.29 2.53
C PHE A 165 -2.50 3.74 1.15
N ARG A 166 -1.91 2.60 0.76
CA ARG A 166 -2.21 1.93 -0.51
C ARG A 166 -3.66 1.48 -0.57
N GLN A 167 -4.16 0.83 0.49
CA GLN A 167 -5.55 0.38 0.60
C GLN A 167 -6.52 1.57 0.64
N THR A 168 -6.18 2.63 1.36
CA THR A 168 -6.98 3.86 1.41
C THR A 168 -7.10 4.53 0.03
N ALA A 169 -6.02 4.54 -0.76
CA ALA A 169 -6.08 5.03 -2.15
C ALA A 169 -7.04 4.19 -3.00
N LEU A 170 -7.00 2.85 -2.89
CA LEU A 170 -7.95 1.99 -3.60
C LEU A 170 -9.40 2.20 -3.14
N ALA A 171 -9.61 2.34 -1.84
CA ALA A 171 -10.92 2.64 -1.26
C ALA A 171 -11.50 3.92 -1.87
N CYS A 172 -10.70 5.00 -1.96
CA CYS A 172 -11.13 6.25 -2.58
C CYS A 172 -11.49 6.09 -4.05
N ILE A 173 -10.73 5.30 -4.83
CA ILE A 173 -11.07 5.02 -6.24
C ILE A 173 -12.42 4.32 -6.35
N ILE A 174 -12.64 3.27 -5.55
CA ILE A 174 -13.91 2.53 -5.58
C ILE A 174 -15.07 3.44 -5.17
N LEU A 175 -14.90 4.27 -4.14
CA LEU A 175 -15.90 5.24 -3.68
C LEU A 175 -16.21 6.30 -4.74
N LEU A 176 -15.19 6.80 -5.45
CA LEU A 176 -15.37 7.74 -6.56
C LEU A 176 -16.14 7.09 -7.71
N LEU A 177 -15.79 5.87 -8.09
CA LEU A 177 -16.52 5.11 -9.11
C LEU A 177 -17.96 4.85 -8.71
N LEU A 178 -18.19 4.48 -7.43
CA LEU A 178 -19.53 4.30 -6.88
C LEU A 178 -20.33 5.61 -6.92
N ALA A 179 -19.73 6.73 -6.53
CA ALA A 179 -20.39 8.04 -6.54
C ALA A 179 -20.74 8.48 -7.97
N ILE A 180 -19.85 8.26 -8.95
CA ILE A 180 -20.11 8.54 -10.37
C ILE A 180 -21.23 7.64 -10.90
N PHE A 181 -21.21 6.35 -10.55
CA PHE A 181 -22.24 5.41 -10.97
C PHE A 181 -23.62 5.78 -10.41
N LEU A 182 -23.72 6.12 -9.13
CA LEU A 182 -24.96 6.58 -8.51
C LEU A 182 -25.43 7.91 -9.10
N PHE A 183 -24.50 8.82 -9.41
CA PHE A 183 -24.82 10.07 -10.12
C PHE A 183 -25.41 9.80 -11.51
N ALA A 184 -24.87 8.83 -12.25
CA ALA A 184 -25.41 8.43 -13.55
C ALA A 184 -26.81 7.79 -13.43
N LEU A 185 -27.01 6.92 -12.43
CA LEU A 185 -28.32 6.29 -12.17
C LEU A 185 -29.40 7.31 -11.79
N HIS A 186 -29.05 8.44 -11.19
CA HIS A 186 -30.01 9.51 -10.90
C HIS A 186 -30.75 10.02 -12.15
N PHE A 187 -30.14 9.96 -13.33
CA PHE A 187 -30.78 10.39 -14.58
C PHE A 187 -31.82 9.39 -15.11
N ILE A 188 -31.95 8.21 -14.50
CA ILE A 188 -32.96 7.22 -14.86
C ILE A 188 -34.21 7.48 -14.00
N PRO A 189 -35.31 8.02 -14.58
CA PRO A 189 -36.46 8.47 -13.80
C PRO A 189 -37.17 7.36 -13.01
N SER A 190 -37.03 6.10 -13.44
CA SER A 190 -37.67 4.94 -12.80
C SER A 190 -37.03 4.50 -11.49
N LEU A 191 -35.83 4.99 -11.14
CA LEU A 191 -35.08 4.55 -9.95
C LEU A 191 -35.42 5.32 -8.67
N HIS A 192 -36.24 6.38 -8.74
CA HIS A 192 -36.68 7.19 -7.59
C HIS A 192 -35.53 7.62 -6.64
N LEU A 193 -34.31 7.79 -7.15
CA LEU A 193 -33.18 8.29 -6.36
C LEU A 193 -33.38 9.77 -6.05
N ASN A 194 -33.10 10.16 -4.80
CA ASN A 194 -33.12 11.57 -4.42
C ASN A 194 -32.14 12.35 -5.30
N LYS A 195 -32.55 13.55 -5.75
CA LYS A 195 -31.65 14.47 -6.42
C LYS A 195 -30.62 14.94 -5.40
N PRO A 196 -29.35 14.50 -5.50
CA PRO A 196 -28.36 14.96 -4.54
C PRO A 196 -28.13 16.46 -4.77
N ASP A 197 -27.88 17.19 -3.69
CA ASP A 197 -27.36 18.54 -3.82
C ASP A 197 -26.01 18.47 -4.55
N THR A 198 -25.95 19.06 -5.74
CA THR A 198 -24.77 19.06 -6.60
C THR A 198 -23.56 19.64 -5.89
N CYS A 199 -23.75 20.60 -4.99
CA CYS A 199 -22.66 21.19 -4.20
C CYS A 199 -22.05 20.15 -3.26
N ASN A 200 -22.88 19.43 -2.50
CA ASN A 200 -22.43 18.42 -1.56
C ASN A 200 -21.76 17.23 -2.26
N SER A 201 -22.28 16.81 -3.42
CA SER A 201 -21.64 15.77 -4.23
C SER A 201 -20.27 16.18 -4.76
N LEU A 202 -20.11 17.44 -5.20
CA LEU A 202 -18.82 17.97 -5.64
C LEU A 202 -17.83 18.08 -4.48
N TRP A 203 -18.27 18.54 -3.31
CA TRP A 203 -17.44 18.60 -2.10
C TRP A 203 -16.96 17.22 -1.67
N LEU A 204 -17.85 16.22 -1.67
CA LEU A 204 -17.48 14.84 -1.36
C LEU A 204 -16.48 14.29 -2.37
N GLY A 205 -16.72 14.51 -3.67
CA GLY A 205 -15.80 14.10 -4.74
C GLY A 205 -14.42 14.76 -4.59
N GLY A 206 -14.38 16.07 -4.32
CA GLY A 206 -13.16 16.83 -4.06
C GLY A 206 -12.40 16.31 -2.83
N LEU A 207 -13.10 16.00 -1.74
CA LEU A 207 -12.52 15.41 -0.54
C LEU A 207 -11.93 14.02 -0.82
N LEU A 208 -12.65 13.14 -1.53
CA LEU A 208 -12.15 11.81 -1.89
C LEU A 208 -10.93 11.89 -2.81
N LEU A 209 -10.90 12.83 -3.77
CA LEU A 209 -9.75 13.08 -4.63
C LEU A 209 -8.55 13.60 -3.83
N PHE A 210 -8.78 14.50 -2.88
CA PHE A 210 -7.73 15.00 -1.99
C PHE A 210 -7.12 13.87 -1.14
N ILE A 211 -7.97 13.05 -0.50
CA ILE A 211 -7.53 11.90 0.30
C ILE A 211 -6.78 10.89 -0.59
N LEU A 212 -7.26 10.62 -1.80
CA LEU A 212 -6.59 9.77 -2.78
C LEU A 212 -5.19 10.29 -3.10
N PHE A 213 -5.05 11.57 -3.41
CA PHE A 213 -3.77 12.18 -3.75
C PHE A 213 -2.78 12.09 -2.57
N VAL A 214 -3.21 12.48 -1.37
CA VAL A 214 -2.38 12.41 -0.15
C VAL A 214 -1.98 10.96 0.13
N SER A 215 -2.92 10.03 0.06
CA SER A 215 -2.67 8.61 0.31
C SER A 215 -1.68 8.02 -0.69
N ALA A 216 -1.82 8.33 -1.99
CA ALA A 216 -0.89 7.88 -3.00
C ALA A 216 0.54 8.42 -2.77
N ARG A 217 0.67 9.71 -2.43
CA ARG A 217 1.97 10.33 -2.11
C ARG A 217 2.61 9.71 -0.87
N LEU A 218 1.82 9.51 0.19
CA LEU A 218 2.31 8.85 1.40
C LEU A 218 2.71 7.41 1.11
N ALA A 219 1.91 6.63 0.38
CA ALA A 219 2.26 5.26 0.00
C ALA A 219 3.60 5.20 -0.76
N GLN A 220 3.83 6.10 -1.73
CA GLN A 220 5.12 6.20 -2.43
C GLN A 220 6.28 6.49 -1.48
N TRP A 221 6.09 7.42 -0.54
CA TRP A 221 7.10 7.80 0.43
C TRP A 221 7.41 6.66 1.41
N TYR A 222 6.38 6.04 2.00
CA TYR A 222 6.53 4.90 2.90
C TYR A 222 7.18 3.70 2.20
N ARG A 223 6.88 3.43 0.92
CA ARG A 223 7.57 2.39 0.14
C ARG A 223 9.07 2.67 0.06
N LYS A 224 9.48 3.91 -0.24
CA LYS A 224 10.90 4.29 -0.28
C LYS A 224 11.57 4.15 1.09
N GLN A 225 10.92 4.64 2.14
CA GLN A 225 11.45 4.60 3.50
C GLN A 225 11.57 3.17 4.03
N MET A 226 10.58 2.31 3.79
CA MET A 226 10.60 0.90 4.17
C MET A 226 11.83 0.20 3.59
N VAL A 227 12.07 0.37 2.29
CA VAL A 227 13.22 -0.26 1.60
C VAL A 227 14.54 0.27 2.13
N MET A 228 14.67 1.59 2.28
CA MET A 228 15.87 2.22 2.86
C MET A 228 16.17 1.70 4.27
N LYS A 229 15.15 1.66 5.14
CA LYS A 229 15.30 1.19 6.52
C LYS A 229 15.65 -0.30 6.59
N MET A 230 15.12 -1.12 5.69
CA MET A 230 15.44 -2.53 5.62
C MET A 230 16.91 -2.76 5.26
N TYR A 231 17.38 -2.14 4.17
CA TYR A 231 18.79 -2.23 3.79
C TYR A 231 19.71 -1.71 4.90
N TRP A 232 19.35 -0.59 5.54
CA TRP A 232 20.13 -0.02 6.63
C TRP A 232 20.23 -0.96 7.83
N ALA A 233 19.09 -1.52 8.26
CA ALA A 233 19.04 -2.49 9.36
C ALA A 233 19.92 -3.70 9.06
N TYR A 234 19.86 -4.23 7.83
CA TYR A 234 20.66 -5.37 7.42
C TYR A 234 22.15 -5.07 7.38
N PHE A 235 22.55 -3.94 6.80
CA PHE A 235 23.94 -3.51 6.79
C PHE A 235 24.50 -3.36 8.21
N THR A 236 23.74 -2.75 9.11
CA THR A 236 24.17 -2.65 10.52
C THR A 236 24.26 -4.01 11.19
N HIS A 237 23.41 -4.95 10.81
CA HIS A 237 23.46 -6.32 11.30
C HIS A 237 24.71 -7.05 10.81
N LEU A 238 25.05 -6.92 9.53
CA LEU A 238 26.24 -7.55 8.94
C LEU A 238 27.53 -7.01 9.55
N LYS A 239 27.59 -5.72 9.91
CA LYS A 239 28.77 -5.12 10.56
C LYS A 239 28.95 -5.49 12.04
N GLN A 240 27.93 -6.10 12.66
CA GLN A 240 27.98 -6.54 14.06
C GLN A 240 28.38 -8.01 14.19
N ILE A 241 28.39 -8.76 13.08
CA ILE A 241 28.88 -10.13 12.98
C ILE A 241 30.36 -10.08 12.63
#